data_AF-A0AAD9V048-F1
#
_entry.id   AF-A0AAD9V048-F1
#
_cell.length_a   1.000
_cell.length_b   1.000
_cell.length_c   1.000
_cell.angle_alpha   90.00
_cell.angle_beta   90.00
_cell.angle_gamma   90.00
#
_symmetry.space_group_name_H-M   'P 1'
#
loop_
_entity.id
_entity.type
_entity.pdbx_description
1 polymer ?
#
loop_
_entity_poly.entity_id
_entity_poly.type
_entity_poly.pdbx_seq_one_letter_code
_entity_poly.pdbx_strand_id
1 'polypeptide(L)'
;MYPSELSRQYVILQETPSFLMDGWDPPQPPLITTQPRRPDRYFAQRLLLWMPRKLWKVTLYCPHEGCEKQPLTSARIYSTVRQVVDIDSNYNLAAEYLECRSCTRKVISWSPEIAKQLDVGHQVQFPVLLTYLVIRLLRHQGLGNSSTQLQKKLTEEHSKKWLQKTAQYLTD
;
A
#
# COMPACT_ATOMS: atom_id res chain seq x y z
N MET A 1 10.68 17.54 15.70
CA MET A 1 10.88 18.42 14.53
C MET A 1 10.59 17.61 13.28
N TYR A 2 9.39 17.75 12.71
CA TYR A 2 8.95 16.99 11.53
C TYR A 2 9.36 17.75 10.26
N PRO A 3 10.09 17.15 9.30
CA PRO A 3 10.31 17.81 8.02
C PRO A 3 9.18 17.48 7.06
N SER A 4 8.44 18.55 6.73
CA SER A 4 8.05 19.00 5.38
C SER A 4 7.58 17.99 4.32
N GLU A 5 6.59 18.47 3.57
CA GLU A 5 5.79 17.86 2.50
C GLU A 5 6.53 17.01 1.45
N LEU A 6 7.86 17.03 1.40
CA LEU A 6 8.70 16.22 0.53
C LEU A 6 8.66 14.71 0.88
N SER A 7 8.31 14.33 2.12
CA SER A 7 8.18 12.90 2.48
C SER A 7 6.93 12.23 1.90
N ARG A 8 5.96 12.98 1.34
CA ARG A 8 4.75 12.40 0.71
C ARG A 8 5.03 11.66 -0.60
N GLN A 9 6.17 11.92 -1.25
CA GLN A 9 6.40 11.50 -2.64
C GLN A 9 7.25 10.22 -2.77
N TYR A 10 8.00 9.83 -1.74
CA TYR A 10 9.03 8.78 -1.89
C TYR A 10 8.59 7.35 -1.54
N VAL A 11 7.35 7.14 -1.08
CA VAL A 11 6.78 5.79 -0.82
C VAL A 11 5.79 5.37 -1.92
N ILE A 12 5.49 6.27 -2.85
CA ILE A 12 4.42 6.13 -3.83
C ILE A 12 5.06 6.15 -5.21
N LEU A 13 5.36 4.97 -5.75
CA LEU A 13 5.73 4.88 -7.14
C LEU A 13 4.46 4.69 -7.95
N GLN A 14 4.06 5.77 -8.61
CA GLN A 14 2.99 5.85 -9.61
C GLN A 14 1.57 5.70 -9.04
N GLU A 15 0.81 6.79 -9.21
CA GLU A 15 -0.64 6.78 -9.15
C GLU A 15 -1.12 6.11 -10.44
N THR A 16 -1.51 4.85 -10.37
CA THR A 16 -2.17 4.20 -11.51
C THR A 16 -3.66 4.56 -11.47
N PRO A 17 -4.26 5.04 -12.58
CA PRO A 17 -5.70 5.25 -12.62
C PRO A 17 -6.38 3.91 -12.34
N SER A 18 -7.19 3.89 -11.31
CA SER A 18 -8.08 2.77 -11.06
C SER A 18 -9.15 2.75 -12.12
N PHE A 19 -9.07 1.78 -13.01
CA PHE A 19 -10.25 1.33 -13.74
C PHE A 19 -11.28 0.88 -12.68
N LEU A 20 -12.48 1.45 -12.76
CA LEU A 20 -13.60 1.25 -11.84
C LEU A 20 -13.73 -0.23 -11.43
N MET A 21 -13.62 -0.49 -10.13
CA MET A 21 -13.83 -1.81 -9.55
C MET A 21 -15.31 -1.92 -9.12
N ASP A 22 -16.21 -2.03 -10.10
CA ASP A 22 -17.54 -2.62 -9.88
C ASP A 22 -17.41 -4.12 -10.11
N GLY A 23 -17.49 -4.90 -9.03
CA GLY A 23 -17.57 -6.38 -9.06
C GLY A 23 -16.29 -7.09 -9.55
N TRP A 24 -15.34 -7.33 -8.64
CA TRP A 24 -14.25 -8.28 -8.89
C TRP A 24 -14.62 -9.66 -8.34
N ASP A 25 -15.14 -10.52 -9.21
CA ASP A 25 -14.91 -11.96 -9.08
C ASP A 25 -13.63 -12.26 -9.89
N PRO A 26 -12.60 -12.89 -9.29
CA PRO A 26 -11.41 -13.26 -10.04
C PRO A 26 -11.86 -14.20 -11.17
N PRO A 27 -11.55 -13.89 -12.44
CA PRO A 27 -11.94 -14.76 -13.54
C PRO A 27 -11.31 -16.12 -13.29
N GLN A 28 -12.14 -17.14 -13.11
CA GLN A 28 -11.64 -18.50 -12.93
C GLN A 28 -10.84 -18.87 -14.19
N PRO A 29 -9.59 -19.35 -14.05
CA PRO A 29 -8.79 -19.71 -15.20
C PRO A 29 -9.53 -20.81 -15.99
N PRO A 30 -9.66 -20.67 -17.32
CA PRO A 30 -10.23 -21.73 -18.14
C PRO A 30 -9.44 -23.03 -17.94
N LEU A 31 -10.14 -24.13 -17.69
CA LEU A 31 -9.55 -25.46 -17.46
C LEU A 31 -8.82 -26.03 -18.69
N ILE A 32 -8.82 -25.33 -19.83
CA ILE A 32 -8.18 -25.74 -21.08
C ILE A 32 -7.13 -24.69 -21.45
N THR A 33 -5.86 -25.06 -21.30
CA THR A 33 -4.71 -24.17 -21.52
C THR A 33 -4.16 -24.37 -22.93
N THR A 34 -4.66 -23.61 -23.92
CA THR A 34 -4.00 -23.43 -25.23
C THR A 34 -3.20 -22.12 -25.32
N GLN A 35 -3.21 -21.30 -24.26
CA GLN A 35 -2.47 -20.05 -24.20
C GLN A 35 -1.03 -20.27 -23.71
N PRO A 36 -0.04 -19.49 -24.21
CA PRO A 36 1.31 -19.49 -23.66
C PRO A 36 1.25 -19.25 -22.15
N ARG A 37 1.99 -20.04 -21.37
CA ARG A 37 2.10 -19.85 -19.92
C ARG A 37 2.56 -18.41 -19.66
N ARG A 38 1.69 -17.57 -19.07
CA ARG A 38 1.99 -16.17 -18.75
C ARG A 38 2.32 -16.05 -17.27
N PRO A 39 3.61 -15.91 -16.89
CA PRO A 39 4.03 -15.77 -15.49
C PRO A 39 3.33 -14.59 -14.79
N ASP A 40 3.04 -13.52 -15.54
CA ASP A 40 2.40 -12.31 -15.04
C ASP A 40 1.00 -12.55 -14.46
N ARG A 41 0.29 -13.57 -14.95
CA ARG A 41 -1.04 -13.96 -14.43
C ARG A 41 -0.94 -14.88 -13.21
N TYR A 42 0.17 -15.60 -13.07
CA TYR A 42 0.38 -16.55 -11.99
C TYR A 42 0.94 -15.86 -10.75
N PHE A 43 1.88 -14.95 -10.94
CA PHE A 43 2.43 -14.12 -9.87
C PHE A 43 1.70 -12.77 -9.83
N ALA A 44 0.42 -12.80 -9.47
CA ALA A 44 -0.35 -11.57 -9.25
C ALA A 44 0.36 -10.66 -8.24
N GLN A 45 0.40 -9.35 -8.53
CA GLN A 45 0.93 -8.38 -7.58
C GLN A 45 0.09 -8.40 -6.30
N ARG A 46 0.76 -8.51 -5.15
CA ARG A 46 0.10 -8.55 -3.83
C ARG A 46 -0.76 -7.30 -3.65
N LEU A 47 -2.00 -7.45 -3.21
CA LEU A 47 -2.88 -6.34 -2.83
C LEU A 47 -3.05 -6.32 -1.31
N LEU A 48 -2.65 -5.22 -0.69
CA LEU A 48 -2.95 -4.91 0.69
C LEU A 48 -4.18 -4.01 0.73
N LEU A 49 -5.25 -4.51 1.35
CA LEU A 49 -6.47 -3.74 1.58
C LEU A 49 -6.47 -3.18 3.01
N TRP A 50 -6.28 -1.86 3.13
CA TRP A 50 -6.23 -1.15 4.40
C TRP A 50 -7.60 -0.52 4.73
N MET A 51 -8.38 -1.20 5.58
CA MET A 51 -9.71 -0.74 5.99
C MET A 51 -9.92 -0.94 7.51
N PRO A 52 -9.15 -0.25 8.36
CA PRO A 52 -9.14 -0.51 9.81
C PRO A 52 -10.53 -0.50 10.45
N ARG A 53 -11.43 0.39 10.00
CA ARG A 53 -12.77 0.49 10.56
C ARG A 53 -13.64 -0.70 10.17
N LYS A 54 -13.48 -1.24 8.96
CA LYS A 54 -14.19 -2.45 8.51
C LYS A 54 -13.57 -3.74 9.05
N LEU A 55 -12.25 -3.80 9.13
CA LEU A 55 -11.50 -4.98 9.57
C LEU A 55 -11.64 -5.21 11.08
N TRP A 56 -11.54 -4.14 11.88
CA TRP A 56 -11.42 -4.25 13.34
C TRP A 56 -12.54 -3.55 14.11
N LYS A 57 -13.49 -2.92 13.42
CA LYS A 57 -14.61 -2.19 14.03
C LYS A 57 -14.17 -1.08 15.01
N VAL A 58 -12.95 -0.55 14.82
CA VAL A 58 -12.41 0.56 15.62
C VAL A 58 -13.16 1.86 15.33
N THR A 59 -13.29 2.71 16.35
CA THR A 59 -13.80 4.07 16.17
C THR A 59 -12.64 5.01 15.93
N LEU A 60 -12.67 5.71 14.80
CA LEU A 60 -11.65 6.70 14.42
C LEU A 60 -12.27 8.09 14.49
N TYR A 61 -11.46 9.09 14.79
CA TYR A 61 -11.87 10.46 15.03
C TYR A 61 -11.27 11.43 14.01
N CYS A 62 -12.03 12.47 13.71
CA CYS A 62 -11.61 13.49 12.76
C CYS A 62 -10.36 14.23 13.27
N PRO A 63 -9.28 14.32 12.46
CA PRO A 63 -8.04 15.01 12.87
C PRO A 63 -8.12 16.54 12.65
N HIS A 64 -9.23 17.07 12.13
CA HIS A 64 -9.35 18.49 11.80
C HIS A 64 -9.71 19.33 13.04
N GLU A 65 -9.08 20.50 13.15
CA GLU A 65 -9.38 21.47 14.22
C GLU A 65 -10.85 21.89 14.18
N GLY A 66 -11.49 21.96 15.35
CA GLY A 66 -12.94 22.25 15.45
C GLY A 66 -13.87 21.07 15.14
N CYS A 67 -13.33 19.88 14.84
CA CYS A 67 -14.09 18.61 14.74
C CYS A 67 -13.61 17.57 15.75
N GLU A 68 -13.04 18.05 16.87
CA GLU A 68 -12.45 17.19 17.88
C GLU A 68 -13.43 16.10 18.34
N LYS A 69 -12.95 14.85 18.35
CA LYS A 69 -13.69 13.66 18.78
C LYS A 69 -14.96 13.35 17.98
N GLN A 70 -15.17 13.97 16.81
CA GLN A 70 -16.25 13.55 15.92
C GLN A 70 -15.90 12.21 15.27
N PRO A 71 -16.77 11.19 15.42
CA PRO A 71 -16.49 9.86 14.88
C PRO A 71 -16.56 9.90 13.34
N LEU A 72 -15.53 9.33 12.73
CA LEU A 72 -15.47 9.13 11.30
C LEU A 72 -16.32 7.93 10.90
N THR A 73 -16.93 8.04 9.73
CA THR A 73 -17.67 6.95 9.08
C THR A 73 -16.92 6.44 7.86
N SER A 74 -17.01 5.15 7.57
CA SER A 74 -16.45 4.60 6.34
C SER A 74 -17.26 5.14 5.16
N ALA A 75 -16.59 5.75 4.19
CA ALA A 75 -17.18 6.20 2.94
C ALA A 75 -16.92 5.14 1.86
N ARG A 76 -16.06 5.45 0.88
CA ARG A 76 -15.71 4.59 -0.25
C ARG A 76 -14.27 4.09 -0.15
N ILE A 77 -13.93 3.03 -0.87
CA ILE A 77 -12.53 2.69 -1.15
C ILE A 77 -11.92 3.83 -1.99
N TYR A 78 -10.69 4.22 -1.66
CA TYR A 78 -9.90 5.15 -2.45
C TYR A 78 -9.78 4.59 -3.86
N SER A 79 -10.19 5.38 -4.85
CA SER A 79 -10.17 4.92 -6.24
C SER A 79 -8.75 4.53 -6.60
N THR A 80 -7.77 5.40 -6.38
CA THR A 80 -6.38 5.15 -6.77
C THR A 80 -5.71 4.08 -5.91
N VAL A 81 -5.26 3.01 -6.54
CA VAL A 81 -4.37 2.02 -5.92
C VAL A 81 -2.95 2.57 -5.96
N ARG A 82 -2.23 2.51 -4.83
CA ARG A 82 -0.85 2.98 -4.73
C ARG A 82 0.11 1.80 -4.73
N GLN A 83 1.18 1.83 -5.52
CA GLN A 83 2.22 0.81 -5.39
C GLN A 83 3.21 1.20 -4.28
N VAL A 84 3.46 0.28 -3.36
CA VAL A 84 4.38 0.41 -2.24
C VAL A 84 5.56 -0.52 -2.45
N VAL A 85 6.78 0.02 -2.31
CA VAL A 85 8.03 -0.73 -2.46
C VAL A 85 8.36 -1.44 -1.16
N ASP A 86 8.35 -2.77 -1.14
CA ASP A 86 8.78 -3.56 0.00
C ASP A 86 10.19 -4.13 -0.19
N ILE A 87 10.78 -4.72 0.85
CA ILE A 87 12.07 -5.40 0.78
C ILE A 87 11.99 -6.60 -0.17
N ASP A 88 10.90 -7.39 -0.09
CA ASP A 88 10.79 -8.64 -0.83
C ASP A 88 10.13 -8.51 -2.19
N SER A 89 9.12 -7.65 -2.31
CA SER A 89 8.39 -7.41 -3.56
C SER A 89 7.46 -6.22 -3.43
N ASN A 90 7.26 -5.45 -4.51
CA ASN A 90 6.24 -4.41 -4.53
C ASN A 90 4.83 -4.98 -4.29
N TYR A 91 3.97 -4.19 -3.62
CA TYR A 91 2.56 -4.50 -3.44
C TYR A 91 1.69 -3.28 -3.72
N ASN A 92 0.46 -3.55 -4.12
CA ASN A 92 -0.59 -2.57 -4.34
C ASN A 92 -1.31 -2.30 -3.01
N LEU A 93 -1.54 -1.04 -2.68
CA LEU A 93 -2.26 -0.58 -1.50
C LEU A 93 -3.59 0.03 -1.95
N ALA A 94 -4.68 -0.61 -1.54
CA ALA A 94 -6.02 -0.03 -1.56
C ALA A 94 -6.41 0.35 -0.13
N ALA A 95 -7.11 1.46 0.05
CA ALA A 95 -7.47 1.93 1.39
C ALA A 95 -8.86 2.53 1.45
N GLU A 96 -9.53 2.46 2.61
CA GLU A 96 -10.80 3.15 2.77
C GLU A 96 -10.62 4.66 2.96
N TYR A 97 -11.54 5.44 2.40
CA TYR A 97 -11.80 6.79 2.84
C TYR A 97 -12.73 6.79 4.04
N LEU A 98 -12.40 7.66 4.96
CA LEU A 98 -13.17 7.99 6.14
C LEU A 98 -13.75 9.38 5.95
N GLU A 99 -14.99 9.58 6.35
CA GLU A 99 -15.71 10.84 6.21
C GLU A 99 -16.22 11.30 7.56
N CYS A 100 -15.97 12.57 7.87
CA CYS A 100 -16.51 13.24 9.04
C CYS A 100 -17.89 13.79 8.71
N ARG A 101 -18.90 13.50 9.53
CA ARG A 101 -20.25 14.03 9.32
C ARG A 101 -20.39 15.51 9.64
N SER A 102 -19.52 16.05 10.50
CA SER A 102 -19.57 17.46 10.92
C SER A 102 -18.94 18.40 9.89
N CYS A 103 -17.74 18.07 9.38
CA CYS A 103 -17.05 18.92 8.40
C CYS A 103 -17.10 18.41 6.96
N THR A 104 -17.76 17.26 6.71
CA THR A 104 -17.90 16.60 5.40
C THR A 104 -16.58 16.26 4.68
N ARG A 105 -15.44 16.42 5.37
CA ARG A 105 -14.12 16.14 4.81
C ARG A 105 -13.84 14.65 4.79
N LYS A 106 -13.15 14.23 3.72
CA LYS A 106 -12.66 12.88 3.52
C LYS A 106 -11.18 12.79 3.91
N VAL A 107 -10.84 11.79 4.69
CA VAL A 107 -9.47 11.49 5.14
C VAL A 107 -9.18 10.05 4.79
N ILE A 108 -8.00 9.78 4.23
CA ILE A 108 -7.61 8.41 3.89
C ILE A 108 -7.16 7.65 5.14
N SER A 109 -7.56 6.39 5.27
CA SER A 109 -7.35 5.59 6.48
C SER A 109 -5.88 5.29 6.81
N TRP A 110 -4.95 5.42 5.86
CA TRP A 110 -3.52 5.31 6.14
C TRP A 110 -2.85 6.64 6.50
N SER A 111 -3.60 7.75 6.58
CA SER A 111 -2.98 9.03 6.95
C SER A 111 -2.32 8.92 8.33
N PRO A 112 -1.19 9.60 8.58
CA PRO A 112 -0.48 9.50 9.84
C PRO A 112 -1.35 9.83 11.06
N GLU A 113 -2.27 10.78 10.92
CA GLU A 113 -3.17 11.24 11.98
C GLU A 113 -4.22 10.18 12.32
N ILE A 114 -4.64 9.37 11.35
CA ILE A 114 -5.55 8.25 11.56
C ILE A 114 -4.80 7.04 12.09
N ALA A 115 -3.66 6.69 11.49
CA ALA A 115 -2.86 5.54 11.89
C ALA A 115 -2.39 5.63 13.36
N LYS A 116 -2.08 6.84 13.85
CA LYS A 116 -1.73 7.11 15.26
C LYS A 116 -2.85 6.82 16.27
N GLN A 117 -4.10 6.80 15.83
CA GLN A 117 -5.25 6.53 16.70
C GLN A 117 -5.46 5.03 16.95
N LEU A 118 -4.86 4.17 16.10
CA LEU A 118 -4.88 2.73 16.30
C LEU A 118 -3.94 2.37 17.46
N ASP A 119 -4.24 1.30 18.20
CA ASP A 119 -3.28 0.76 19.15
C ASP A 119 -2.07 0.14 18.42
N VAL A 120 -1.00 -0.08 19.19
CA VAL A 120 0.27 -0.59 18.67
C VAL A 120 0.08 -1.94 17.95
N GLY A 121 -0.82 -2.81 18.43
CA GLY A 121 -1.06 -4.13 17.84
C GLY A 121 -1.65 -4.06 16.44
N HIS A 122 -2.51 -3.07 16.17
CA HIS A 122 -3.03 -2.81 14.83
C HIS A 122 -2.07 -1.97 13.97
N GLN A 123 -1.30 -1.06 14.56
CA GLN A 123 -0.29 -0.30 13.81
C GLN A 123 0.80 -1.21 13.21
N VAL A 124 1.26 -2.23 13.93
CA VAL A 124 2.27 -3.18 13.41
C VAL A 124 1.73 -4.08 12.31
N GLN A 125 0.40 -4.27 12.25
CA GLN A 125 -0.23 -4.97 11.13
C GLN A 125 -0.30 -4.12 9.87
N PHE A 126 0.03 -2.81 9.94
CA PHE A 126 0.12 -1.95 8.78
C PHE A 126 1.54 -1.98 8.17
N PRO A 127 1.78 -2.79 7.13
CA PRO A 127 3.13 -3.04 6.62
C PRO A 127 3.76 -1.77 6.05
N VAL A 128 2.95 -0.82 5.56
CA VAL A 128 3.42 0.43 4.93
C VAL A 128 4.26 1.28 5.89
N LEU A 129 3.90 1.33 7.18
CA LEU A 129 4.69 2.06 8.18
C LEU A 129 6.02 1.37 8.47
N LEU A 130 6.02 0.02 8.48
CA LEU A 130 7.23 -0.77 8.65
C LEU A 130 8.17 -0.59 7.46
N THR A 131 7.64 -0.62 6.24
CA THR A 131 8.38 -0.37 5.00
C THR A 131 9.06 1.01 5.03
N TYR A 132 8.35 2.07 5.46
CA TYR A 132 8.94 3.40 5.60
C TYR A 132 10.10 3.43 6.61
N LEU A 133 9.93 2.82 7.79
CA LEU A 133 10.96 2.79 8.82
C LEU A 133 12.20 2.01 8.37
N VAL A 134 12.02 0.86 7.72
CA VAL A 134 13.14 0.07 7.20
C VAL A 134 13.89 0.82 6.10
N ILE A 135 13.17 1.45 5.16
CA ILE A 135 13.79 2.29 4.13
C ILE A 135 14.59 3.43 4.76
N ARG A 136 14.06 4.06 5.83
CA ARG A 136 14.81 5.10 6.57
C ARG A 136 16.08 4.55 7.23
N LEU A 137 16.01 3.40 7.86
CA LEU A 137 17.17 2.76 8.49
C LEU A 137 18.23 2.39 7.45
N LEU A 138 17.82 1.83 6.30
CA LEU A 138 18.70 1.50 5.19
C LEU A 138 19.39 2.74 4.58
N ARG A 139 18.71 3.89 4.56
CA ARG A 139 19.33 5.18 4.16
C ARG A 139 20.38 5.64 5.16
N HIS A 140 20.13 5.52 6.47
CA HIS A 140 21.06 5.96 7.50
C HIS A 140 22.33 5.11 7.59
N GLN A 141 22.28 3.84 7.19
CA GLN A 141 23.43 2.93 7.26
C GLN A 141 24.46 3.10 6.12
N GLY A 142 24.16 3.91 5.09
CA GLY A 142 25.09 4.14 3.98
C GLY A 142 25.40 5.61 3.76
N LEU A 143 26.64 6.02 4.05
CA LEU A 143 27.19 7.31 3.62
C LEU A 143 27.12 7.40 2.08
N GLY A 144 26.14 8.14 1.55
CA GLY A 144 25.97 8.39 0.11
C GLY A 144 24.76 7.72 -0.56
N ASN A 145 23.96 6.92 0.16
CA ASN A 145 22.80 6.26 -0.44
C ASN A 145 21.62 7.23 -0.59
N SER A 146 21.42 7.76 -1.81
CA SER A 146 20.21 8.53 -2.12
C SER A 146 18.97 7.62 -2.20
N SER A 147 17.78 8.19 -1.98
CA SER A 147 16.50 7.49 -2.12
C SER A 147 16.37 6.74 -3.45
N THR A 148 16.86 7.36 -4.53
CA THR A 148 16.81 6.81 -5.89
C THR A 148 17.74 5.61 -6.06
N GLN A 149 18.93 5.64 -5.46
CA GLN A 149 19.86 4.50 -5.51
C GLN A 149 19.32 3.29 -4.74
N LEU A 150 18.74 3.54 -3.55
CA LEU A 150 18.11 2.47 -2.77
C LEU A 150 16.93 1.85 -3.51
N GLN A 151 16.08 2.68 -4.12
CA GLN A 151 14.98 2.22 -4.96
C GLN A 151 15.48 1.39 -6.14
N LYS A 152 16.50 1.87 -6.87
CA LYS A 152 17.07 1.14 -8.00
C LYS A 152 17.58 -0.24 -7.56
N LYS A 153 18.30 -0.31 -6.44
CA LYS A 153 18.81 -1.56 -5.88
C LYS A 153 17.68 -2.53 -5.51
N LEU A 154 16.63 -2.04 -4.86
CA LEU A 154 15.45 -2.86 -4.55
C LEU A 154 14.77 -3.38 -5.81
N THR A 155 14.59 -2.54 -6.84
CA THR A 155 14.01 -2.95 -8.13
C THR A 155 14.87 -3.99 -8.84
N GLU A 156 16.20 -3.87 -8.80
CA GLU A 156 17.13 -4.84 -9.38
C GLU A 156 17.01 -6.20 -8.67
N GLU A 157 16.98 -6.21 -7.33
CA GLU A 157 16.78 -7.43 -6.54
C GLU A 157 15.39 -8.06 -6.77
N HIS A 158 14.33 -7.26 -6.86
CA HIS A 158 12.99 -7.75 -7.20
C HIS A 158 12.96 -8.39 -8.59
N SER A 159 13.60 -7.75 -9.57
CA SER A 159 13.69 -8.26 -10.95
C SER A 159 14.45 -9.59 -11.01
N LYS A 160 15.54 -9.72 -10.24
CA LYS A 160 16.30 -10.97 -10.13
C LYS A 160 15.46 -12.10 -9.52
N LYS A 161 14.78 -11.84 -8.39
CA LYS A 161 13.87 -12.80 -7.76
C LYS A 161 12.73 -13.21 -8.72
N TRP A 162 12.20 -12.26 -9.48
CA TRP A 162 11.16 -12.52 -10.49
C TRP A 162 11.65 -13.43 -11.62
N LEU A 163 12.83 -13.14 -12.18
CA LEU A 163 13.46 -13.96 -13.22
C LEU A 163 13.70 -15.39 -12.75
N GLN A 164 14.19 -15.57 -11.52
CA GLN A 164 14.39 -16.91 -10.94
C GLN A 164 13.07 -17.69 -10.83
N LYS A 165 12.01 -17.07 -10.28
CA LYS A 165 10.68 -17.69 -10.18
C LYS A 165 10.08 -18.03 -11.55
N THR A 166 10.28 -17.13 -12.52
CA THR A 166 9.80 -17.33 -13.89
C THR A 166 10.53 -18.47 -14.57
N ALA A 167 11.86 -18.54 -14.44
CA ALA A 167 12.65 -19.63 -14.98
C ALA A 167 12.20 -20.98 -14.41
N GLN A 168 12.02 -21.07 -13.09
CA GLN A 168 11.53 -22.28 -12.42
C GLN A 168 10.13 -22.68 -12.92
N TYR A 169 9.20 -21.73 -13.01
CA TYR A 169 7.83 -21.98 -13.51
C TYR A 169 7.77 -22.42 -14.99
N LEU A 170 8.74 -21.99 -15.81
CA LEU A 170 8.81 -22.39 -17.21
C LEU A 170 9.48 -23.74 -17.41
N THR A 171 10.27 -24.22 -16.44
CA THR A 171 10.94 -25.53 -16.49
C THR A 171 10.11 -26.68 -15.90
N ASP A 172 9.18 -26.38 -14.98
CA ASP A 172 8.23 -27.35 -14.41
C ASP A 172 6.98 -27.54 -15.31
#